data_AF-A0A6L7TYA2-F1
#
_entry.id   AF-A0A6L7TYA2-F1
#
_cell.length_a   1.000
_cell.length_b   1.000
_cell.length_c   1.000
_cell.angle_alpha   90.00
_cell.angle_beta   90.00
_cell.angle_gamma   90.00
#
_symmetry.space_group_name_H-M   'P 1'
#
loop_
_entity.id
_entity.type
_entity.pdbx_description
1 polymer ?
#
loop_
_entity_poly.entity_id
_entity_poly.type
_entity_poly.pdbx_seq_one_letter_code
_entity_poly.pdbx_strand_id
1 'polypeptide(L)'
;MPKFAIRLLALFRQTSLFIWKLRGKTEADLAAQRVVSGKSWDEFCDTLKAAGAALNFPKAPKDAFSQAEGYRYLSRIARAGLMAFIEHADPKAPVLHRVVNETTKLGADNPDNFYQTAALSGEYEYKIRGRRNNIAYLSFGTQSGNYGQGRGLPPTGHIESDKIETDENGCFELILSRKPQSKNWLPMTPETGTLIVRQTFLDRETETPADLRIERINCSEDERRPSPLTPKQLDEGLKTAGMLVAGAPLLFAKWARDFQKHTNELPMFDPEVSLAAGGDPNIVYYHSHWKIAEDEALLIEVTPPECEHWNFQLNNYWMESLDYRYHTIHTNKHLARYEDDGSVRLVVAHENPGHPNWLQTAGHSSGTMCFRWVRAKEHPQPQTRLIKLTELKQLLN
;
A
#
# COMPACT_ATOMS: atom_id res chain seq x y z
N MET A 1 28.76 -2.89 11.36
CA MET A 1 28.18 -3.83 12.35
C MET A 1 26.98 -4.67 11.83
N PRO A 2 25.96 -4.14 11.11
CA PRO A 2 24.77 -4.94 10.75
C PRO A 2 25.04 -6.08 9.75
N LYS A 3 25.95 -5.88 8.78
CA LYS A 3 26.32 -6.93 7.80
C LYS A 3 26.98 -8.16 8.44
N PHE A 4 27.70 -7.99 9.55
CA PHE A 4 28.37 -9.08 10.27
C PHE A 4 27.36 -9.92 11.04
N ALA A 5 26.44 -9.28 11.77
CA ALA A 5 25.34 -9.96 12.47
C ALA A 5 24.41 -10.73 11.51
N ILE A 6 24.08 -10.14 10.35
CA ILE A 6 23.29 -10.81 9.30
C ILE A 6 24.03 -12.04 8.75
N ARG A 7 25.35 -11.94 8.52
CA ARG A 7 26.17 -13.08 8.09
C ARG A 7 26.25 -14.17 9.15
N LEU A 8 26.34 -13.81 10.43
CA LEU A 8 26.36 -14.75 11.55
C LEU A 8 25.02 -15.48 11.72
N LEU A 9 23.89 -14.77 11.58
CA LEU A 9 22.56 -15.37 11.58
C LEU A 9 22.34 -16.30 10.38
N ALA A 10 22.82 -15.89 9.19
CA ALA A 10 22.76 -16.73 7.99
C ALA A 10 23.62 -17.99 8.15
N LEU A 11 24.83 -17.85 8.69
CA LEU A 11 25.73 -18.97 8.98
C LEU A 11 25.13 -19.91 10.02
N PHE A 12 24.57 -19.37 11.12
CA PHE A 12 23.90 -20.16 12.16
C PHE A 12 22.68 -20.92 11.62
N ARG A 13 21.89 -20.29 10.73
CA ARG A 13 20.77 -20.96 10.06
C ARG A 13 21.27 -22.08 9.16
N GLN A 14 22.32 -21.83 8.36
CA GLN A 14 22.91 -22.85 7.48
C GLN A 14 23.51 -24.02 8.27
N THR A 15 24.26 -23.75 9.34
CA THR A 15 24.84 -24.80 10.19
C THR A 15 23.76 -25.59 10.92
N SER A 16 22.72 -24.93 11.43
CA SER A 16 21.57 -25.60 12.03
C SER A 16 20.89 -26.51 11.02
N LEU A 17 20.53 -26.00 9.83
CA LEU A 17 19.92 -26.80 8.76
C LEU A 17 20.81 -27.98 8.35
N PHE A 18 22.13 -27.78 8.29
CA PHE A 18 23.10 -28.83 7.99
C PHE A 18 23.15 -29.92 9.07
N ILE A 19 23.18 -29.54 10.36
CA ILE A 19 23.13 -30.47 11.50
C ILE A 19 21.81 -31.24 11.51
N TRP A 20 20.69 -30.61 11.18
CA TRP A 20 19.39 -31.28 11.10
C TRP A 20 19.28 -32.22 9.90
N LYS A 21 19.85 -31.85 8.76
CA LYS A 21 19.94 -32.72 7.58
C LYS A 21 20.79 -33.96 7.87
N LEU A 22 21.88 -33.82 8.63
CA LEU A 22 22.68 -34.95 9.12
C LEU A 22 21.91 -35.86 10.09
N ARG A 23 20.85 -35.34 10.74
CA ARG A 23 19.93 -36.11 11.61
C ARG A 23 18.69 -36.63 10.86
N GLY A 24 18.68 -36.53 9.52
CA GLY A 24 17.57 -37.00 8.68
C GLY A 24 16.28 -36.18 8.75
N LYS A 25 16.30 -34.97 9.35
CA LYS A 25 15.13 -34.09 9.43
C LYS A 25 15.09 -33.10 8.27
N THR A 26 13.91 -32.94 7.68
CA THR A 26 13.60 -31.95 6.63
C THR A 26 13.11 -30.63 7.23
N GLU A 27 13.02 -29.57 6.40
CA GLU A 27 12.38 -28.32 6.83
C GLU A 27 10.90 -28.51 7.20
N ALA A 28 10.21 -29.44 6.53
CA ALA A 28 8.82 -29.76 6.84
C ALA A 28 8.69 -30.38 8.23
N ASP A 29 9.62 -31.25 8.63
CA ASP A 29 9.64 -31.86 9.97
C ASP A 29 9.86 -30.81 11.06
N LEU A 30 10.71 -29.81 10.79
CA LEU A 30 10.95 -28.70 11.71
C LEU A 30 9.72 -27.80 11.86
N ALA A 31 9.06 -27.46 10.75
CA ALA A 31 7.82 -26.68 10.79
C ALA A 31 6.71 -27.44 11.51
N ALA A 32 6.56 -28.74 11.25
CA ALA A 32 5.61 -29.61 11.95
C ALA A 32 5.87 -29.62 13.46
N GLN A 33 7.13 -29.78 13.88
CA GLN A 33 7.49 -29.74 15.30
C GLN A 33 7.14 -28.38 15.93
N ARG A 34 7.41 -27.26 15.25
CA ARG A 34 7.13 -25.91 15.74
C ARG A 34 5.63 -25.62 15.87
N VAL A 35 4.83 -26.07 14.90
CA VAL A 35 3.37 -25.94 14.94
C VAL A 35 2.79 -26.79 16.06
N VAL A 36 3.17 -28.07 16.16
CA VAL A 36 2.66 -28.99 17.20
C VAL A 36 3.03 -28.53 18.60
N SER A 37 4.23 -27.97 18.78
CA SER A 37 4.67 -27.47 20.09
C SER A 37 4.10 -26.09 20.46
N GLY A 38 3.32 -25.44 19.59
CA GLY A 38 2.82 -24.08 19.79
C GLY A 38 3.85 -22.96 19.52
N LYS A 39 5.10 -23.29 19.22
CA LYS A 39 6.21 -22.32 19.11
C LYS A 39 5.99 -21.31 17.98
N SER A 40 5.42 -21.73 16.86
CA SER A 40 5.10 -20.83 15.74
C SER A 40 4.10 -19.74 16.15
N TRP A 41 3.12 -20.10 16.98
CA TRP A 41 2.12 -19.18 17.49
C TRP A 41 2.70 -18.22 18.54
N ASP A 42 3.44 -18.75 19.51
CA ASP A 42 4.07 -17.94 20.55
C ASP A 42 5.00 -16.87 19.95
N GLU A 43 5.86 -17.25 19.00
CA GLU A 43 6.77 -16.31 18.34
C GLU A 43 6.03 -15.26 17.49
N PHE A 44 4.91 -15.63 16.87
CA PHE A 44 4.04 -14.68 16.18
C PHE A 44 3.46 -13.65 17.15
N CYS A 45 2.86 -14.10 18.26
CA CYS A 45 2.31 -13.23 19.30
C CYS A 45 3.39 -12.33 19.94
N ASP A 46 4.58 -12.87 20.20
CA ASP A 46 5.71 -12.09 20.69
C ASP A 46 6.14 -11.01 19.70
N THR A 47 6.10 -11.32 18.40
CA THR A 47 6.37 -10.34 17.34
C THR A 47 5.30 -9.24 17.31
N LEU A 48 4.01 -9.58 17.43
CA LEU A 48 2.93 -8.60 17.53
C LEU A 48 3.10 -7.68 18.75
N LYS A 49 3.45 -8.26 19.90
CA LYS A 49 3.75 -7.51 21.12
C LYS A 49 4.93 -6.55 20.91
N ALA A 50 6.01 -7.02 20.28
CA ALA A 50 7.19 -6.21 19.99
C ALA A 50 6.90 -5.07 19.01
N ALA A 51 5.96 -5.25 18.07
CA ALA A 51 5.54 -4.20 17.14
C ALA A 51 4.97 -2.95 17.84
N GLY A 52 4.47 -3.09 19.07
CA GLY A 52 4.09 -1.98 19.94
C GLY A 52 5.20 -0.94 20.15
N ALA A 53 6.47 -1.31 19.98
CA ALA A 53 7.59 -0.38 20.06
C ALA A 53 7.52 0.75 19.00
N ALA A 54 6.82 0.54 17.88
CA ALA A 54 6.62 1.58 16.86
C ALA A 54 5.90 2.82 17.41
N LEU A 55 5.01 2.64 18.40
CA LEU A 55 4.30 3.75 19.04
C LEU A 55 5.21 4.58 19.96
N ASN A 56 6.36 4.00 20.32
CA ASN A 56 7.42 4.65 21.08
C ASN A 56 8.56 5.16 20.21
N PHE A 57 8.41 5.17 18.89
CA PHE A 57 9.40 5.70 17.98
C PHE A 57 9.65 7.20 18.26
N PRO A 58 10.90 7.70 18.12
CA PRO A 58 11.21 9.10 18.37
C PRO A 58 10.32 10.07 17.59
N LYS A 59 9.77 11.07 18.29
CA LYS A 59 8.81 12.08 17.81
C LYS A 59 7.44 11.54 17.35
N ALA A 60 7.12 10.28 17.63
CA ALA A 60 5.73 9.83 17.54
C ALA A 60 4.84 10.57 18.54
N PRO A 61 3.61 10.95 18.15
CA PRO A 61 2.68 11.68 19.02
C PRO A 61 2.36 10.86 20.27
N LYS A 62 2.20 11.54 21.41
CA LYS A 62 2.00 10.91 22.74
C LYS A 62 0.65 11.19 23.36
N ASP A 63 -0.20 11.98 22.69
CA ASP A 63 -1.58 12.15 23.09
C ASP A 63 -2.35 10.83 22.96
N ALA A 64 -3.37 10.69 23.81
CA ALA A 64 -4.14 9.45 23.91
C ALA A 64 -4.85 9.09 22.60
N PHE A 65 -5.29 10.10 21.84
CA PHE A 65 -6.03 9.90 20.59
C PHE A 65 -5.14 9.28 19.51
N SER A 66 -3.98 9.89 19.22
CA SER A 66 -3.03 9.37 18.23
C SER A 66 -2.45 8.01 18.62
N GLN A 67 -2.22 7.77 19.91
CA GLN A 67 -1.75 6.47 20.41
C GLN A 67 -2.81 5.38 20.26
N ALA A 68 -4.08 5.68 20.54
CA ALA A 68 -5.19 4.75 20.31
C ALA A 68 -5.31 4.37 18.83
N GLU A 69 -5.15 5.33 17.92
CA GLU A 69 -5.07 5.05 16.50
C GLU A 69 -3.89 4.15 16.14
N GLY A 70 -2.73 4.35 16.77
CA GLY A 70 -1.53 3.55 16.52
C GLY A 70 -1.72 2.08 16.89
N TYR A 71 -2.36 1.79 18.02
CA TYR A 71 -2.67 0.41 18.40
C TYR A 71 -3.74 -0.20 17.49
N ARG A 72 -4.74 0.59 17.08
CA ARG A 72 -5.71 0.16 16.07
C ARG A 72 -5.02 -0.16 14.75
N TYR A 73 -4.08 0.66 14.31
CA TYR A 73 -3.26 0.43 13.12
C TYR A 73 -2.48 -0.90 13.21
N LEU A 74 -1.84 -1.22 14.34
CA LEU A 74 -1.19 -2.54 14.50
C LEU A 74 -2.17 -3.70 14.29
N SER A 75 -3.40 -3.61 14.81
CA SER A 75 -4.43 -4.63 14.60
C SER A 75 -4.86 -4.75 13.13
N ARG A 76 -4.90 -3.63 12.41
CA ARG A 76 -5.21 -3.58 10.97
C ARG A 76 -4.13 -4.29 10.16
N ILE A 77 -2.86 -4.02 10.47
CA ILE A 77 -1.73 -4.68 9.81
C ILE A 77 -1.67 -6.17 10.12
N ALA A 78 -2.04 -6.58 11.33
CA ALA A 78 -2.15 -8.01 11.67
C ALA A 78 -3.21 -8.70 10.81
N ARG A 79 -4.39 -8.08 10.65
CA ARG A 79 -5.43 -8.60 9.76
C ARG A 79 -4.97 -8.68 8.30
N ALA A 80 -4.27 -7.66 7.80
CA ALA A 80 -3.65 -7.67 6.48
C ALA A 80 -2.67 -8.84 6.30
N GLY A 81 -1.75 -9.02 7.26
CA GLY A 81 -0.73 -10.06 7.21
C GLY A 81 -1.33 -11.47 7.22
N LEU A 82 -2.32 -11.72 8.07
CA LEU A 82 -3.02 -13.02 8.13
C LEU A 82 -3.76 -13.32 6.81
N MET A 83 -4.47 -12.33 6.27
CA MET A 83 -5.16 -12.47 4.99
C MET A 83 -4.20 -12.78 3.84
N ALA A 84 -3.09 -12.04 3.74
CA ALA A 84 -2.15 -12.17 2.63
C ALA A 84 -1.23 -13.40 2.73
N PHE A 85 -0.82 -13.78 3.94
CA PHE A 85 0.25 -14.77 4.16
C PHE A 85 -0.23 -16.09 4.76
N ILE A 86 -1.52 -16.22 5.08
CA ILE A 86 -2.13 -17.48 5.50
C ILE A 86 -3.30 -17.83 4.59
N GLU A 87 -4.33 -16.98 4.55
CA GLU A 87 -5.60 -17.31 3.86
C GLU A 87 -5.47 -17.32 2.33
N HIS A 88 -4.70 -16.38 1.77
CA HIS A 88 -4.56 -16.21 0.31
C HIS A 88 -3.11 -16.35 -0.18
N ALA A 89 -2.34 -17.18 0.53
CA ALA A 89 -0.91 -17.35 0.30
C ALA A 89 -0.54 -18.47 -0.68
N ASP A 90 -1.49 -19.30 -1.14
CA ASP A 90 -1.22 -20.41 -2.05
C ASP A 90 -1.15 -19.92 -3.51
N PRO A 91 0.04 -19.84 -4.14
CA PRO A 91 0.17 -19.43 -5.53
C PRO A 91 -0.37 -20.45 -6.52
N LYS A 92 -0.77 -21.66 -6.09
CA LYS A 92 -1.41 -22.67 -6.96
C LYS A 92 -2.89 -22.40 -7.17
N ALA A 93 -3.53 -21.74 -6.20
CA ALA A 93 -4.94 -21.36 -6.21
C ALA A 93 -5.07 -19.88 -5.82
N PRO A 94 -4.58 -18.96 -6.66
CA PRO A 94 -4.51 -17.54 -6.32
C PRO A 94 -5.91 -16.93 -6.15
N VAL A 95 -6.04 -16.00 -5.21
CA VAL A 95 -7.28 -15.26 -4.96
C VAL A 95 -6.97 -13.76 -4.95
N LEU A 96 -7.70 -13.00 -5.77
CA LEU A 96 -7.68 -11.54 -5.69
C LEU A 96 -8.45 -11.08 -4.45
N HIS A 97 -7.77 -10.37 -3.55
CA HIS A 97 -8.32 -9.88 -2.29
C HIS A 97 -7.82 -8.47 -1.97
N ARG A 98 -8.48 -7.77 -1.04
CA ARG A 98 -8.17 -6.38 -0.68
C ARG A 98 -7.47 -6.28 0.68
N VAL A 99 -6.14 -6.28 0.67
CA VAL A 99 -5.33 -6.06 1.88
C VAL A 99 -5.44 -4.61 2.37
N VAL A 100 -5.49 -3.65 1.44
CA VAL A 100 -5.69 -2.22 1.73
C VAL A 100 -7.09 -1.80 1.29
N ASN A 101 -7.85 -1.25 2.22
CA ASN A 101 -9.26 -0.88 2.06
C ASN A 101 -9.67 0.13 3.14
N GLU A 102 -10.97 0.34 3.32
CA GLU A 102 -11.55 1.36 4.19
C GLU A 102 -11.17 1.15 5.67
N THR A 103 -10.86 -0.08 6.06
CA THR A 103 -10.59 -0.46 7.46
C THR A 103 -9.18 -0.98 7.69
N THR A 104 -8.41 -1.25 6.63
CA THR A 104 -7.00 -1.64 6.70
C THR A 104 -6.18 -0.72 5.79
N LYS A 105 -5.29 0.07 6.37
CA LYS A 105 -4.63 1.19 5.70
C LYS A 105 -3.12 1.10 5.88
N LEU A 106 -2.35 1.53 4.88
CA LEU A 106 -0.91 1.32 4.85
C LEU A 106 -0.22 2.34 3.95
N GLY A 107 0.73 3.11 4.50
CA GLY A 107 1.72 3.85 3.72
C GLY A 107 1.14 4.93 2.80
N ALA A 108 0.24 5.75 3.33
CA ALA A 108 -0.59 6.70 2.57
C ALA A 108 -1.39 5.96 1.49
N ASP A 109 -2.24 5.04 1.93
CA ASP A 109 -3.21 4.36 1.09
C ASP A 109 -4.05 5.38 0.31
N ASN A 110 -4.12 5.25 -1.01
CA ASN A 110 -4.91 6.18 -1.81
C ASN A 110 -6.42 5.92 -1.60
N PRO A 111 -7.21 6.88 -1.06
CA PRO A 111 -8.64 6.71 -0.90
C PRO A 111 -9.39 6.57 -2.22
N ASP A 112 -8.81 7.01 -3.34
CA ASP A 112 -9.37 6.82 -4.69
C ASP A 112 -9.11 5.41 -5.23
N ASN A 113 -8.30 4.57 -4.57
CA ASN A 113 -7.96 3.25 -5.10
C ASN A 113 -8.83 2.12 -4.54
N PHE A 114 -9.18 1.20 -5.42
CA PHE A 114 -9.61 -0.16 -5.10
C PHE A 114 -8.44 -1.11 -5.32
N TYR A 115 -7.63 -1.32 -4.28
CA TYR A 115 -6.47 -2.21 -4.36
C TYR A 115 -6.88 -3.68 -4.29
N GLN A 116 -6.35 -4.49 -5.20
CA GLN A 116 -6.40 -5.94 -5.08
C GLN A 116 -5.00 -6.54 -5.17
N THR A 117 -4.78 -7.63 -4.46
CA THR A 117 -3.52 -8.39 -4.48
C THR A 117 -3.79 -9.88 -4.61
N ALA A 118 -2.83 -10.63 -5.12
CA ALA A 118 -2.83 -12.09 -5.11
C ALA A 118 -1.40 -12.63 -4.97
N ALA A 119 -1.25 -13.76 -4.27
CA ALA A 119 0.01 -14.49 -4.22
C ALA A 119 0.28 -15.15 -5.58
N LEU A 120 1.51 -14.98 -6.07
CA LEU A 120 2.01 -15.57 -7.31
C LEU A 120 3.28 -16.38 -7.04
N SER A 121 3.69 -17.15 -8.04
CA SER A 121 5.02 -17.73 -8.13
C SER A 121 5.52 -17.65 -9.56
N GLY A 122 6.77 -17.24 -9.75
CA GLY A 122 7.46 -17.25 -11.04
C GLY A 122 7.62 -18.64 -11.67
N GLU A 123 7.28 -19.71 -10.95
CA GLU A 123 7.25 -21.09 -11.45
C GLU A 123 5.97 -21.42 -12.24
N TYR A 124 4.91 -20.62 -12.08
CA TYR A 124 3.61 -20.87 -12.69
C TYR A 124 3.25 -19.80 -13.72
N GLU A 125 2.20 -20.08 -14.50
CA GLU A 125 1.60 -19.12 -15.42
C GLU A 125 0.14 -18.90 -15.02
N TYR A 126 -0.31 -17.65 -15.10
CA TYR A 126 -1.64 -17.25 -14.68
C TYR A 126 -2.39 -16.54 -15.78
N LYS A 127 -3.71 -16.55 -15.64
CA LYS A 127 -4.60 -15.75 -16.45
C LYS A 127 -5.53 -14.94 -15.56
N ILE A 128 -5.64 -13.66 -15.88
CA ILE A 128 -6.73 -12.81 -15.40
C ILE A 128 -7.76 -12.72 -16.51
N ARG A 129 -9.00 -13.14 -16.21
CA ARG A 129 -10.17 -12.79 -17.02
C ARG A 129 -10.84 -11.61 -16.36
N GLY A 130 -11.21 -10.62 -17.17
CA GLY A 130 -11.93 -9.49 -16.62
C GLY A 130 -12.84 -8.75 -17.58
N ARG A 131 -13.70 -7.93 -17.01
CA ARG A 131 -14.51 -6.94 -17.71
C ARG A 131 -13.99 -5.56 -17.34
N ARG A 132 -13.66 -4.74 -18.34
CA ARG A 132 -13.00 -3.44 -18.14
C ARG A 132 -13.86 -2.45 -17.36
N ASN A 133 -15.18 -2.51 -17.52
CA ASN A 133 -16.15 -1.54 -17.01
C ASN A 133 -15.68 -0.10 -17.29
N ASN A 134 -16.01 0.89 -16.45
CA ASN A 134 -15.79 2.31 -16.75
C ASN A 134 -14.86 3.04 -15.76
N ILE A 135 -14.17 2.35 -14.85
CA ILE A 135 -13.21 3.01 -13.95
C ILE A 135 -12.13 3.77 -14.73
N ALA A 136 -11.80 5.00 -14.32
CA ALA A 136 -10.84 5.86 -15.02
C ALA A 136 -9.47 5.20 -15.25
N TYR A 137 -8.85 4.69 -14.17
CA TYR A 137 -7.51 4.13 -14.25
C TYR A 137 -7.46 2.70 -13.72
N LEU A 138 -6.81 1.83 -14.48
CA LEU A 138 -6.57 0.43 -14.14
C LEU A 138 -5.13 0.07 -14.54
N SER A 139 -4.34 -0.39 -13.56
CA SER A 139 -3.00 -0.93 -13.78
C SER A 139 -2.78 -2.24 -13.04
N PHE A 140 -1.92 -3.07 -13.62
CA PHE A 140 -1.49 -4.35 -13.07
C PHE A 140 0.03 -4.33 -12.93
N GLY A 141 0.54 -4.66 -11.75
CA GLY A 141 1.96 -4.77 -11.49
C GLY A 141 2.28 -6.10 -10.84
N THR A 142 3.36 -6.72 -11.27
CA THR A 142 3.97 -7.85 -10.57
C THR A 142 5.21 -7.37 -9.84
N GLN A 143 5.46 -7.94 -8.66
CA GLN A 143 6.60 -7.58 -7.82
C GLN A 143 7.30 -8.83 -7.31
N SER A 144 8.60 -8.69 -7.05
CA SER A 144 9.36 -9.78 -6.43
C SER A 144 9.06 -9.89 -4.93
N GLY A 145 8.97 -11.11 -4.44
CA GLY A 145 8.70 -11.38 -3.02
C GLY A 145 7.33 -10.86 -2.54
N ASN A 146 7.30 -10.37 -1.29
CA ASN A 146 6.10 -9.82 -0.65
C ASN A 146 6.47 -8.82 0.48
N TYR A 147 5.50 -8.02 0.94
CA TYR A 147 5.71 -6.99 1.98
C TYR A 147 6.30 -7.52 3.30
N GLY A 148 6.06 -8.78 3.66
CA GLY A 148 6.54 -9.36 4.91
C GLY A 148 8.03 -9.73 4.90
N GLN A 149 8.69 -9.78 3.73
CA GLN A 149 10.11 -10.18 3.65
C GLN A 149 11.11 -9.06 3.99
N GLY A 150 10.67 -7.80 4.11
CA GLY A 150 11.51 -6.67 4.51
C GLY A 150 12.60 -6.28 3.50
N ARG A 151 12.48 -6.71 2.23
CA ARG A 151 13.44 -6.43 1.15
C ARG A 151 12.94 -5.39 0.13
N GLY A 152 11.82 -4.73 0.41
CA GLY A 152 11.10 -3.94 -0.57
C GLY A 152 10.32 -4.81 -1.55
N LEU A 153 9.71 -4.17 -2.56
CA LEU A 153 8.89 -4.81 -3.58
C LEU A 153 9.26 -4.33 -4.98
N PRO A 154 10.48 -4.65 -5.46
CA PRO A 154 10.90 -4.16 -6.76
C PRO A 154 9.99 -4.76 -7.85
N PRO A 155 9.56 -3.95 -8.82
CA PRO A 155 8.65 -4.38 -9.88
C PRO A 155 9.33 -5.41 -10.80
N THR A 156 8.56 -6.41 -11.22
CA THR A 156 8.97 -7.44 -12.18
C THR A 156 8.20 -7.34 -13.50
N GLY A 157 7.14 -6.54 -13.53
CA GLY A 157 6.28 -6.30 -14.69
C GLY A 157 5.23 -5.25 -14.36
N HIS A 158 4.79 -4.51 -15.39
CA HIS A 158 3.72 -3.52 -15.29
C HIS A 158 2.98 -3.43 -16.63
N ILE A 159 1.66 -3.25 -16.57
CA ILE A 159 0.81 -2.93 -17.72
C ILE A 159 -0.41 -2.14 -17.28
N GLU A 160 -0.75 -1.12 -18.06
CA GLU A 160 -1.93 -0.29 -17.89
C GLU A 160 -3.05 -0.73 -18.84
N SER A 161 -4.29 -0.37 -18.49
CA SER A 161 -5.46 -0.80 -19.27
C SER A 161 -5.53 -0.23 -20.69
N ASP A 162 -4.84 0.87 -21.00
CA ASP A 162 -4.76 1.43 -22.36
C ASP A 162 -3.90 0.56 -23.30
N LYS A 163 -3.11 -0.36 -22.76
CA LYS A 163 -2.34 -1.38 -23.51
C LYS A 163 -3.04 -2.73 -23.57
N ILE A 164 -4.20 -2.87 -22.92
CA ILE A 164 -4.96 -4.12 -22.89
C ILE A 164 -6.02 -4.07 -23.97
N GLU A 165 -5.91 -4.98 -24.93
CA GLU A 165 -6.94 -5.20 -25.94
C GLU A 165 -8.18 -5.84 -25.28
N THR A 166 -9.35 -5.28 -25.56
CA THR A 166 -10.65 -5.78 -25.12
C THR A 166 -11.48 -6.22 -26.32
N ASP A 167 -12.41 -7.16 -26.11
CA ASP A 167 -13.42 -7.51 -27.11
C ASP A 167 -14.56 -6.48 -27.17
N GLU A 168 -15.50 -6.69 -28.09
CA GLU A 168 -16.67 -5.81 -28.28
C GLU A 168 -17.55 -5.66 -27.03
N ASN A 169 -17.47 -6.59 -26.08
CA ASN A 169 -18.21 -6.57 -24.82
C ASN A 169 -17.43 -5.96 -23.66
N GLY A 170 -16.20 -5.48 -23.92
CA GLY A 170 -15.27 -4.94 -22.92
C GLY A 170 -14.59 -6.00 -22.06
N CYS A 171 -14.61 -7.27 -22.48
CA CYS A 171 -13.93 -8.37 -21.80
C CYS A 171 -12.48 -8.51 -22.29
N PHE A 172 -11.60 -8.97 -21.42
CA PHE A 172 -10.20 -9.24 -21.75
C PHE A 172 -9.65 -10.46 -21.02
N GLU A 173 -8.62 -11.05 -21.62
CA GLU A 173 -7.73 -12.01 -20.97
C GLU A 173 -6.33 -11.40 -20.89
N LEU A 174 -5.72 -11.42 -19.70
CA LEU A 174 -4.35 -10.97 -19.43
C LEU A 174 -3.52 -12.15 -18.92
N ILE A 175 -2.44 -12.47 -19.62
CA ILE A 175 -1.56 -13.59 -19.28
C ILE A 175 -0.37 -13.08 -18.47
N LEU A 176 -0.13 -13.71 -17.31
CA LEU A 176 1.02 -13.47 -16.47
C LEU A 176 1.98 -14.63 -16.65
N SER A 177 3.12 -14.37 -17.28
CA SER A 177 4.11 -15.40 -17.60
C SER A 177 5.51 -14.82 -17.71
N ARG A 178 6.52 -15.68 -17.46
CA ARG A 178 7.92 -15.38 -17.78
C ARG A 178 8.20 -15.33 -19.28
N LYS A 179 7.45 -16.12 -20.04
CA LYS A 179 7.55 -16.15 -21.51
C LYS A 179 6.72 -15.01 -22.08
N PRO A 180 7.27 -14.22 -23.03
CA PRO A 180 6.49 -13.20 -23.75
C PRO A 180 5.26 -13.79 -24.43
N GLN A 181 4.15 -13.04 -24.40
CA GLN A 181 2.94 -13.33 -25.17
C GLN A 181 2.73 -12.25 -26.22
N SER A 182 1.97 -12.57 -27.28
CA SER A 182 1.75 -11.65 -28.40
C SER A 182 0.81 -10.49 -28.07
N LYS A 183 -0.09 -10.67 -27.10
CA LYS A 183 -1.09 -9.70 -26.65
C LYS A 183 -1.30 -9.81 -25.15
N ASN A 184 -1.79 -8.73 -24.53
CA ASN A 184 -2.21 -8.67 -23.13
C ASN A 184 -1.30 -9.49 -22.20
N TRP A 185 -0.03 -9.07 -22.12
CA TRP A 185 1.00 -9.77 -21.38
C TRP A 185 1.48 -8.93 -20.20
N LEU A 186 1.46 -9.52 -19.02
CA LEU A 186 2.09 -8.97 -17.82
C LEU A 186 3.34 -9.79 -17.50
N PRO A 187 4.55 -9.23 -17.66
CA PRO A 187 5.80 -9.95 -17.43
C PRO A 187 5.93 -10.48 -16.00
N MET A 188 6.58 -11.63 -15.85
CA MET A 188 7.05 -12.14 -14.56
C MET A 188 8.52 -12.55 -14.63
N THR A 189 9.18 -12.59 -13.47
CA THR A 189 10.51 -13.17 -13.27
C THR A 189 10.42 -14.38 -12.34
N PRO A 190 11.48 -15.22 -12.22
CA PRO A 190 11.50 -16.32 -11.24
C PRO A 190 11.21 -15.87 -9.80
N GLU A 191 11.57 -14.64 -9.44
CA GLU A 191 11.39 -14.07 -8.10
C GLU A 191 10.01 -13.43 -7.88
N THR A 192 9.16 -13.38 -8.91
CA THR A 192 7.82 -12.80 -8.81
C THR A 192 6.99 -13.58 -7.79
N GLY A 193 6.43 -12.85 -6.83
CA GLY A 193 5.67 -13.42 -5.71
C GLY A 193 4.32 -12.77 -5.45
N THR A 194 4.08 -11.58 -6.00
CA THR A 194 2.86 -10.81 -5.72
C THR A 194 2.35 -10.12 -6.98
N LEU A 195 1.04 -10.18 -7.20
CA LEU A 195 0.28 -9.31 -8.08
C LEU A 195 -0.28 -8.14 -7.27
N ILE A 196 -0.19 -6.92 -7.81
CA ILE A 196 -0.92 -5.75 -7.34
C ILE A 196 -1.75 -5.20 -8.51
N VAL A 197 -3.05 -5.02 -8.25
CA VAL A 197 -3.97 -4.33 -9.16
C VAL A 197 -4.37 -3.01 -8.52
N ARG A 198 -4.23 -1.92 -9.28
CA ARG A 198 -4.69 -0.59 -8.88
C ARG A 198 -5.83 -0.17 -9.78
N GLN A 199 -6.96 0.10 -9.16
CA GLN A 199 -8.19 0.56 -9.78
C GLN A 199 -8.48 1.93 -9.18
N THR A 200 -8.15 3.02 -9.87
CA THR A 200 -8.24 4.38 -9.31
C THR A 200 -9.46 5.10 -9.88
N PHE A 201 -10.33 5.53 -8.99
CA PHE A 201 -11.52 6.30 -9.28
C PHE A 201 -11.17 7.78 -9.55
N LEU A 202 -11.85 8.38 -10.52
CA LEU A 202 -12.08 9.82 -10.54
C LEU A 202 -13.34 10.16 -9.73
N ASP A 203 -14.38 9.36 -9.92
CA ASP A 203 -15.68 9.51 -9.27
C ASP A 203 -16.25 8.14 -8.89
N ARG A 204 -16.17 7.83 -7.60
CA ARG A 204 -16.65 6.56 -7.05
C ARG A 204 -18.16 6.38 -7.17
N GLU A 205 -18.93 7.46 -7.35
CA GLU A 205 -20.40 7.37 -7.44
C GLU A 205 -20.88 6.93 -8.83
N THR A 206 -20.13 7.23 -9.88
CA THR A 206 -20.53 6.96 -11.28
C THR A 206 -19.69 5.88 -11.96
N GLU A 207 -18.54 5.54 -11.40
CA GLU A 207 -17.64 4.53 -11.93
C GLU A 207 -17.83 3.16 -11.27
N THR A 208 -17.61 2.12 -12.07
CA THR A 208 -17.63 0.71 -11.68
C THR A 208 -16.23 0.13 -11.92
N PRO A 209 -15.58 -0.46 -10.89
CA PRO A 209 -14.33 -1.20 -11.04
C PRO A 209 -14.41 -2.28 -12.11
N ALA A 210 -13.26 -2.64 -12.67
CA ALA A 210 -13.12 -3.84 -13.46
C ALA A 210 -13.44 -5.08 -12.61
N ASP A 211 -14.24 -5.99 -13.17
CA ASP A 211 -14.50 -7.30 -12.59
C ASP A 211 -13.33 -8.22 -12.96
N LEU A 212 -12.62 -8.77 -11.98
CA LEU A 212 -11.39 -9.52 -12.22
C LEU A 212 -11.43 -10.89 -11.55
N ARG A 213 -10.99 -11.93 -12.27
CA ARG A 213 -10.78 -13.28 -11.74
C ARG A 213 -9.42 -13.79 -12.20
N ILE A 214 -8.66 -14.37 -11.28
CA ILE A 214 -7.34 -14.96 -11.56
C ILE A 214 -7.42 -16.48 -11.44
N GLU A 215 -6.74 -17.19 -12.34
CA GLU A 215 -6.53 -18.63 -12.27
C GLU A 215 -5.13 -19.02 -12.77
N ARG A 216 -4.66 -20.20 -12.36
CA ARG A 216 -3.44 -20.83 -12.92
C ARG A 216 -3.80 -21.60 -14.19
N ILE A 217 -3.01 -21.48 -15.25
CA ILE A 217 -3.37 -22.01 -16.59
C ILE A 217 -2.49 -23.14 -17.11
N ASN A 218 -1.29 -23.33 -16.58
CA ASN A 218 -0.35 -24.38 -17.00
C ASN A 218 -0.46 -25.65 -16.13
N CYS A 219 -1.68 -26.11 -15.86
CA CYS A 219 -1.91 -27.24 -14.96
C CYS A 219 -3.27 -27.93 -15.16
N SER A 220 -3.41 -29.14 -14.64
CA SER A 220 -4.67 -29.87 -14.59
C SER A 220 -5.68 -29.20 -13.65
N GLU A 221 -6.97 -29.51 -13.79
CA GLU A 221 -8.02 -28.98 -12.91
C GLU A 221 -7.83 -29.34 -11.44
N ASP A 222 -7.36 -30.55 -11.14
CA ASP A 222 -7.10 -30.97 -9.77
C ASP A 222 -5.96 -30.16 -9.14
N GLU A 223 -4.95 -29.78 -9.94
CA GLU A 223 -3.86 -28.96 -9.47
C GLU A 223 -4.22 -27.48 -9.29
N ARG A 224 -5.33 -27.00 -9.87
CA ARG A 224 -5.86 -25.63 -9.64
C ARG A 224 -6.54 -25.48 -8.29
N ARG A 225 -6.87 -26.58 -7.61
CA ARG A 225 -7.52 -26.55 -6.31
C ARG A 225 -6.54 -26.09 -5.22
N PRO A 226 -7.02 -25.42 -4.15
CA PRO A 226 -6.18 -25.06 -3.02
C PRO A 226 -5.47 -26.29 -2.44
N SER A 227 -4.18 -26.14 -2.14
CA SER A 227 -3.42 -27.19 -1.47
C SER A 227 -3.95 -27.37 -0.04
N PRO A 228 -3.98 -28.61 0.51
CA PRO A 228 -4.18 -28.80 1.93
C PRO A 228 -3.17 -27.98 2.74
N LEU A 229 -3.63 -27.33 3.81
CA LEU A 229 -2.74 -26.56 4.68
C LEU A 229 -1.65 -27.47 5.26
N THR A 230 -0.39 -27.08 5.04
CA THR A 230 0.77 -27.76 5.62
C THR A 230 1.31 -26.98 6.83
N PRO A 231 1.96 -27.65 7.80
CA PRO A 231 2.64 -26.96 8.89
C PRO A 231 3.69 -25.96 8.41
N LYS A 232 4.35 -26.24 7.27
CA LYS A 232 5.33 -25.32 6.67
C LYS A 232 4.66 -24.02 6.22
N GLN A 233 3.54 -24.09 5.50
CA GLN A 233 2.79 -22.90 5.08
C GLN A 233 2.33 -22.08 6.28
N LEU A 234 1.83 -22.72 7.35
CA LEU A 234 1.40 -22.01 8.55
C LEU A 234 2.56 -21.34 9.29
N ASP A 235 3.68 -22.05 9.51
CA ASP A 235 4.86 -21.51 10.21
C ASP A 235 5.47 -20.32 9.43
N GLU A 236 5.61 -20.45 8.11
CA GLU A 236 6.12 -19.37 7.24
C GLU A 236 5.13 -18.20 7.15
N GLY A 237 3.83 -18.49 7.07
CA GLY A 237 2.76 -17.49 7.00
C GLY A 237 2.67 -16.64 8.25
N LEU A 238 2.63 -17.27 9.43
CA LEU A 238 2.66 -16.58 10.73
C LEU A 238 3.91 -15.71 10.88
N LYS A 239 5.08 -16.27 10.53
CA LYS A 239 6.34 -15.51 10.56
C LYS A 239 6.30 -14.28 9.64
N THR A 240 5.79 -14.44 8.42
CA THR A 240 5.72 -13.36 7.42
C THR A 240 4.71 -12.29 7.82
N ALA A 241 3.55 -12.69 8.36
CA ALA A 241 2.58 -11.78 8.94
C ALA A 241 3.16 -11.00 10.12
N GLY A 242 3.86 -11.66 11.04
CA GLY A 242 4.54 -10.99 12.16
C GLY A 242 5.57 -9.97 11.69
N MET A 243 6.39 -10.31 10.68
CA MET A 243 7.36 -9.38 10.11
C MET A 243 6.70 -8.16 9.46
N LEU A 244 5.55 -8.31 8.80
CA LEU A 244 4.78 -7.18 8.27
C LEU A 244 4.33 -6.25 9.42
N VAL A 245 3.75 -6.81 10.48
CA VAL A 245 3.25 -6.04 11.63
C VAL A 245 4.37 -5.32 12.37
N ALA A 246 5.55 -5.91 12.49
CA ALA A 246 6.68 -5.24 13.10
C ALA A 246 7.33 -4.19 12.16
N GLY A 247 7.49 -4.53 10.89
CA GLY A 247 8.27 -3.75 9.93
C GLY A 247 7.56 -2.51 9.40
N ALA A 248 6.32 -2.65 8.94
CA ALA A 248 5.60 -1.55 8.30
C ALA A 248 5.35 -0.35 9.24
N PRO A 249 4.86 -0.54 10.49
CA PRO A 249 4.69 0.57 11.43
C PRO A 249 6.00 1.30 11.76
N LEU A 250 7.11 0.57 11.92
CA LEU A 250 8.42 1.19 12.15
C LEU A 250 8.90 2.00 10.94
N LEU A 251 8.69 1.49 9.72
CA LEU A 251 9.04 2.19 8.49
C LEU A 251 8.25 3.51 8.37
N PHE A 252 6.94 3.46 8.52
CA PHE A 252 6.10 4.65 8.34
C PHE A 252 6.20 5.63 9.52
N ALA A 253 6.41 5.16 10.76
CA ALA A 253 6.76 6.05 11.87
C ALA A 253 8.10 6.78 11.63
N LYS A 254 9.08 6.10 11.02
CA LYS A 254 10.34 6.73 10.60
C LYS A 254 10.10 7.80 9.55
N TRP A 255 9.31 7.50 8.51
CA TRP A 255 8.96 8.47 7.48
C TRP A 255 8.21 9.67 8.04
N ALA A 256 7.15 9.45 8.84
CA ALA A 256 6.40 10.52 9.48
C ALA A 256 7.27 11.43 10.36
N ARG A 257 8.20 10.86 11.15
CA ARG A 257 9.23 11.62 11.88
C ARG A 257 10.11 12.44 10.94
N ASP A 258 10.57 11.85 9.83
CA ASP A 258 11.45 12.55 8.89
C ASP A 258 10.71 13.67 8.16
N PHE A 259 9.43 13.49 7.84
CA PHE A 259 8.56 14.52 7.25
C PHE A 259 8.29 15.71 8.18
N GLN A 260 8.39 15.55 9.50
CA GLN A 260 8.29 16.69 10.42
C GLN A 260 9.36 17.78 10.17
N LYS A 261 10.44 17.47 9.43
CA LYS A 261 11.48 18.45 9.05
C LYS A 261 10.97 19.53 8.11
N HIS A 262 9.92 19.26 7.36
CA HIS A 262 9.28 20.16 6.40
C HIS A 262 7.77 20.23 6.69
N THR A 263 7.43 20.38 7.97
CA THR A 263 6.04 20.48 8.43
C THR A 263 5.33 21.64 7.73
N ASN A 264 4.12 21.38 7.23
CA ASN A 264 3.30 22.32 6.46
C ASN A 264 3.89 22.78 5.12
N GLU A 265 5.03 22.23 4.71
CA GLU A 265 5.51 22.26 3.33
C GLU A 265 5.11 20.96 2.64
N LEU A 266 5.23 20.87 1.31
CA LEU A 266 4.86 19.65 0.59
C LEU A 266 5.89 19.25 -0.47
N PRO A 267 7.18 19.07 -0.12
CA PRO A 267 8.22 18.81 -1.10
C PRO A 267 8.04 17.47 -1.84
N MET A 268 8.57 17.39 -3.06
CA MET A 268 8.59 16.15 -3.83
C MET A 268 9.34 15.06 -3.05
N PHE A 269 8.72 13.89 -2.96
CA PHE A 269 9.31 12.72 -2.30
C PHE A 269 10.27 12.01 -3.26
N ASP A 270 11.32 11.42 -2.70
CA ASP A 270 12.33 10.69 -3.48
C ASP A 270 11.68 9.51 -4.23
N PRO A 271 11.70 9.52 -5.58
CA PRO A 271 11.08 8.46 -6.38
C PRO A 271 11.72 7.08 -6.14
N GLU A 272 13.03 7.00 -5.88
CA GLU A 272 13.71 5.73 -5.63
C GLU A 272 13.23 5.12 -4.30
N VAL A 273 13.02 5.95 -3.29
CA VAL A 273 12.48 5.52 -2.00
C VAL A 273 11.04 5.04 -2.13
N SER A 274 10.21 5.74 -2.92
CA SER A 274 8.82 5.32 -3.20
C SER A 274 8.76 3.98 -3.95
N LEU A 275 9.55 3.83 -5.03
CA LEU A 275 9.62 2.60 -5.81
C LEU A 275 10.07 1.40 -4.98
N ALA A 276 11.09 1.58 -4.12
CA ALA A 276 11.54 0.54 -3.21
C ALA A 276 10.45 0.08 -2.22
N ALA A 277 9.51 0.97 -1.87
CA ALA A 277 8.36 0.68 -1.01
C ALA A 277 7.13 0.13 -1.77
N GLY A 278 7.23 -0.09 -3.09
CA GLY A 278 6.16 -0.62 -3.92
C GLY A 278 5.27 0.46 -4.56
N GLY A 279 5.73 1.70 -4.63
CA GLY A 279 5.09 2.79 -5.37
C GLY A 279 4.84 2.44 -6.84
N ASP A 280 3.86 3.11 -7.44
CA ASP A 280 3.58 2.96 -8.87
C ASP A 280 4.58 3.82 -9.68
N PRO A 281 5.28 3.26 -10.68
CA PRO A 281 6.29 4.00 -11.45
C PRO A 281 5.74 5.18 -12.25
N ASN A 282 4.42 5.22 -12.48
CA ASN A 282 3.76 6.32 -13.17
C ASN A 282 3.31 7.46 -12.25
N ILE A 283 3.61 7.37 -10.95
CA ILE A 283 3.15 8.35 -9.96
C ILE A 283 4.34 9.10 -9.37
N VAL A 284 4.28 10.42 -9.42
CA VAL A 284 5.14 11.31 -8.65
C VAL A 284 4.44 11.66 -7.35
N TYR A 285 5.14 11.45 -6.24
CA TYR A 285 4.61 11.61 -4.89
C TYR A 285 5.21 12.85 -4.22
N TYR A 286 4.39 13.54 -3.44
CA TYR A 286 4.82 14.55 -2.48
C TYR A 286 4.30 14.09 -1.13
N HIS A 287 5.19 13.92 -0.17
CA HIS A 287 4.84 13.46 1.16
C HIS A 287 5.33 14.46 2.18
N SER A 288 4.48 14.75 3.18
CA SER A 288 4.85 15.65 4.25
C SER A 288 4.08 15.42 5.53
N HIS A 289 4.45 16.17 6.56
CA HIS A 289 3.76 16.29 7.82
C HIS A 289 2.97 17.60 7.80
N TRP A 290 1.74 17.58 8.28
CA TRP A 290 0.93 18.78 8.49
C TRP A 290 0.65 18.94 9.98
N LYS A 291 0.52 20.19 10.42
CA LYS A 291 0.14 20.57 11.77
C LYS A 291 -0.52 21.94 11.75
N ILE A 292 -1.74 22.03 12.26
CA ILE A 292 -2.49 23.29 12.35
C ILE A 292 -3.05 23.47 13.76
N ALA A 293 -3.10 24.70 14.25
CA ALA A 293 -3.87 25.05 15.45
C ALA A 293 -5.37 25.20 15.13
N GLU A 294 -6.20 25.30 16.18
CA GLU A 294 -7.66 25.45 16.04
C GLU A 294 -8.07 26.68 15.22
N ASP A 295 -7.29 27.76 15.29
CA ASP A 295 -7.54 29.02 14.59
C ASP A 295 -6.73 29.17 13.29
N GLU A 296 -6.13 28.09 12.80
CA GLU A 296 -5.30 28.05 11.60
C GLU A 296 -5.90 27.16 10.52
N ALA A 297 -5.54 27.46 9.28
CA ALA A 297 -5.74 26.59 8.12
C ALA A 297 -4.44 26.46 7.34
N LEU A 298 -4.23 25.30 6.74
CA LEU A 298 -3.17 25.11 5.76
C LEU A 298 -3.77 25.27 4.36
N LEU A 299 -3.39 26.36 3.70
CA LEU A 299 -3.72 26.64 2.32
C LEU A 299 -2.66 26.01 1.41
N ILE A 300 -3.09 25.26 0.40
CA ILE A 300 -2.23 24.60 -0.59
C ILE A 300 -2.69 25.07 -1.97
N GLU A 301 -1.76 25.59 -2.76
CA GLU A 301 -2.05 26.19 -4.07
C GLU A 301 -1.13 25.59 -5.12
N VAL A 302 -1.72 25.14 -6.23
CA VAL A 302 -0.98 24.59 -7.36
C VAL A 302 -1.80 24.69 -8.64
N THR A 303 -1.15 24.83 -9.78
CA THR A 303 -1.78 24.60 -11.08
C THR A 303 -1.47 23.17 -11.50
N PRO A 304 -2.46 22.25 -11.50
CA PRO A 304 -2.23 20.88 -11.93
C PRO A 304 -1.68 20.82 -13.35
N PRO A 305 -0.68 19.98 -13.63
CA PRO A 305 -0.18 19.77 -14.99
C PRO A 305 -1.19 18.95 -15.80
N GLU A 306 -0.98 18.86 -17.11
CA GLU A 306 -1.63 17.82 -17.90
C GLU A 306 -1.19 16.44 -17.38
N CYS A 307 -2.15 15.67 -16.89
CA CYS A 307 -1.94 14.36 -16.27
C CYS A 307 -3.23 13.54 -16.39
N GLU A 308 -3.15 12.21 -16.24
CA GLU A 308 -4.35 11.37 -16.28
C GLU A 308 -5.18 11.56 -15.02
N HIS A 309 -4.51 11.64 -13.88
CA HIS A 309 -5.13 11.81 -12.58
C HIS A 309 -4.19 12.57 -11.64
N TRP A 310 -4.77 13.24 -10.66
CA TRP A 310 -4.05 13.77 -9.52
C TRP A 310 -4.95 13.73 -8.30
N ASN A 311 -4.34 13.64 -7.12
CA ASN A 311 -5.08 13.77 -5.89
C ASN A 311 -4.25 14.31 -4.74
N PHE A 312 -4.95 14.73 -3.70
CA PHE A 312 -4.39 15.09 -2.41
C PHE A 312 -5.18 14.39 -1.30
N GLN A 313 -4.50 13.93 -0.25
CA GLN A 313 -5.13 13.34 0.93
C GLN A 313 -4.46 13.75 2.23
N LEU A 314 -5.26 13.74 3.30
CA LEU A 314 -4.83 13.80 4.68
C LEU A 314 -4.77 12.39 5.30
N ASN A 315 -3.74 12.20 6.11
CA ASN A 315 -3.48 11.00 6.87
C ASN A 315 -3.26 11.34 8.34
N ASN A 316 -3.42 10.34 9.20
CA ASN A 316 -2.89 10.41 10.56
C ASN A 316 -1.34 10.27 10.57
N TYR A 317 -0.75 10.27 11.77
CA TYR A 317 0.69 10.11 11.93
C TYR A 317 1.21 8.75 11.41
N TRP A 318 0.40 7.70 11.52
CA TRP A 318 0.74 6.33 11.11
C TRP A 318 0.68 6.13 9.59
N MET A 319 0.49 7.22 8.85
CA MET A 319 0.31 7.24 7.39
C MET A 319 -0.90 6.43 6.93
N GLU A 320 -1.94 6.34 7.76
CA GLU A 320 -3.24 5.86 7.32
C GLU A 320 -4.05 7.06 6.83
N SER A 321 -4.67 6.97 5.65
CA SER A 321 -5.66 7.97 5.25
C SER A 321 -6.69 8.16 6.37
N LEU A 322 -7.15 9.39 6.58
CA LEU A 322 -8.26 9.62 7.51
C LEU A 322 -9.53 8.92 6.99
N ASP A 323 -10.58 8.85 7.81
CA ASP A 323 -11.77 8.04 7.48
C ASP A 323 -12.65 8.68 6.39
N TYR A 324 -12.25 8.47 5.13
CA TYR A 324 -12.91 9.00 3.93
C TYR A 324 -14.36 8.51 3.73
N ARG A 325 -14.84 7.56 4.53
CA ARG A 325 -16.25 7.13 4.51
C ARG A 325 -17.17 8.17 5.14
N TYR A 326 -16.64 8.99 6.06
CA TYR A 326 -17.41 9.90 6.90
C TYR A 326 -16.88 11.33 6.89
N HIS A 327 -15.69 11.56 6.33
CA HIS A 327 -15.02 12.85 6.31
C HIS A 327 -14.43 13.16 4.94
N THR A 328 -14.54 14.42 4.51
CA THR A 328 -13.89 14.92 3.29
C THR A 328 -12.40 15.14 3.57
N ILE A 329 -11.60 14.09 3.41
CA ILE A 329 -10.16 14.09 3.78
C ILE A 329 -9.22 14.06 2.57
N HIS A 330 -9.81 13.96 1.38
CA HIS A 330 -9.11 13.95 0.11
C HIS A 330 -9.94 14.68 -0.94
N THR A 331 -9.26 15.05 -2.02
CA THR A 331 -9.89 15.47 -3.27
C THR A 331 -9.00 15.00 -4.42
N ASN A 332 -9.54 15.01 -5.63
CA ASN A 332 -8.85 14.56 -6.82
C ASN A 332 -9.20 15.46 -8.02
N LYS A 333 -8.62 15.13 -9.18
CA LYS A 333 -8.82 15.85 -10.45
C LYS A 333 -10.28 16.13 -10.81
N HIS A 334 -11.20 15.24 -10.47
CA HIS A 334 -12.63 15.36 -10.75
C HIS A 334 -13.39 16.10 -9.63
N LEU A 335 -13.06 15.79 -8.37
CA LEU A 335 -13.76 16.35 -7.20
C LEU A 335 -13.39 17.81 -6.90
N ALA A 336 -12.19 18.24 -7.28
CA ALA A 336 -11.72 19.58 -6.99
C ALA A 336 -12.39 20.64 -7.89
N ARG A 337 -12.76 21.75 -7.29
CA ARG A 337 -13.15 22.97 -8.00
C ARG A 337 -11.90 23.77 -8.37
N TYR A 338 -11.77 24.09 -9.64
CA TYR A 338 -10.67 24.89 -10.17
C TYR A 338 -11.03 26.37 -10.14
N GLU A 339 -10.00 27.20 -10.04
CA GLU A 339 -10.07 28.64 -10.29
C GLU A 339 -10.13 28.91 -11.81
N ASP A 340 -10.47 30.15 -12.19
CA ASP A 340 -10.61 30.55 -13.60
C ASP A 340 -9.29 30.42 -14.39
N ASP A 341 -8.15 30.49 -13.72
CA ASP A 341 -6.81 30.32 -14.32
C ASP A 341 -6.36 28.84 -14.39
N GLY A 342 -7.22 27.91 -13.97
CA GLY A 342 -6.93 26.47 -13.93
C GLY A 342 -6.10 26.03 -12.73
N SER A 343 -5.79 26.92 -11.79
CA SER A 343 -5.20 26.53 -10.50
C SER A 343 -6.24 25.88 -9.58
N VAL A 344 -5.76 25.21 -8.54
CA VAL A 344 -6.58 24.71 -7.44
C VAL A 344 -6.06 25.26 -6.12
N ARG A 345 -6.99 25.71 -5.28
CA ARG A 345 -6.75 26.06 -3.88
C ARG A 345 -7.37 24.99 -3.00
N LEU A 346 -6.57 24.31 -2.19
CA LEU A 346 -7.02 23.31 -1.22
C LEU A 346 -6.88 23.89 0.18
N VAL A 347 -7.89 23.69 1.02
CA VAL A 347 -7.92 24.26 2.37
C VAL A 347 -8.07 23.16 3.39
N VAL A 348 -7.01 22.92 4.17
CA VAL A 348 -7.05 21.98 5.30
C VAL A 348 -7.41 22.76 6.57
N ALA A 349 -8.54 22.42 7.19
CA ALA A 349 -9.03 23.08 8.39
C ALA A 349 -9.89 22.13 9.26
N HIS A 350 -10.01 22.44 10.55
CA HIS A 350 -10.83 21.65 11.49
C HIS A 350 -12.33 21.71 11.17
N GLU A 351 -12.83 22.91 10.88
CA GLU A 351 -14.22 23.19 10.54
C GLU A 351 -14.34 23.75 9.13
N ASN A 352 -15.52 23.65 8.53
CA ASN A 352 -15.77 24.11 7.17
C ASN A 352 -15.63 25.64 7.07
N PRO A 353 -14.62 26.17 6.35
CA PRO A 353 -14.45 27.61 6.19
C PRO A 353 -15.32 28.21 5.08
N GLY A 354 -16.18 27.41 4.44
CA GLY A 354 -17.00 27.81 3.27
C GLY A 354 -16.30 27.60 1.93
N HIS A 355 -15.12 26.97 1.90
CA HIS A 355 -14.39 26.70 0.66
C HIS A 355 -14.81 25.37 0.02
N PRO A 356 -15.02 25.30 -1.31
CA PRO A 356 -15.44 24.07 -1.99
C PRO A 356 -14.42 22.93 -1.90
N ASN A 357 -13.12 23.26 -1.89
CA ASN A 357 -12.04 22.28 -1.74
C ASN A 357 -11.55 22.18 -0.28
N TRP A 358 -12.47 22.27 0.68
CA TRP A 358 -12.15 22.08 2.09
C TRP A 358 -11.89 20.60 2.40
N LEU A 359 -10.84 20.38 3.18
CA LEU A 359 -10.42 19.07 3.67
C LEU A 359 -10.41 19.08 5.20
N GLN A 360 -11.20 18.19 5.77
CA GLN A 360 -11.45 18.09 7.20
C GLN A 360 -10.32 17.32 7.89
N THR A 361 -9.81 17.86 9.00
CA THR A 361 -8.77 17.17 9.80
C THR A 361 -9.30 16.03 10.68
N ALA A 362 -10.62 15.85 10.75
CA ALA A 362 -11.31 14.78 11.48
C ALA A 362 -10.83 14.63 12.93
N GLY A 363 -10.71 15.76 13.65
CA GLY A 363 -10.27 15.80 15.06
C GLY A 363 -8.76 15.75 15.27
N HIS A 364 -7.96 15.66 14.21
CA HIS A 364 -6.50 15.67 14.31
C HIS A 364 -5.95 17.10 14.22
N SER A 365 -4.97 17.44 15.05
CA SER A 365 -4.20 18.69 14.93
C SER A 365 -2.92 18.53 14.13
N SER A 366 -2.51 17.28 13.84
CA SER A 366 -1.37 16.97 12.99
C SER A 366 -1.47 15.56 12.41
N GLY A 367 -0.72 15.34 11.34
CA GLY A 367 -0.64 14.05 10.67
C GLY A 367 0.32 14.09 9.50
N THR A 368 0.16 13.17 8.56
CA THR A 368 0.89 13.22 7.28
C THR A 368 -0.06 13.54 6.13
N MET A 369 0.48 13.97 5.00
CA MET A 369 -0.29 14.26 3.79
C MET A 369 0.43 13.72 2.56
N CYS A 370 -0.34 13.47 1.51
CA CYS A 370 0.20 13.00 0.24
C CYS A 370 -0.47 13.72 -0.93
N PHE A 371 0.34 14.19 -1.87
CA PHE A 371 -0.09 14.66 -3.18
C PHE A 371 0.47 13.73 -4.26
N ARG A 372 -0.31 13.45 -5.31
CA ARG A 372 0.10 12.60 -6.43
C ARG A 372 -0.16 13.27 -7.77
N TRP A 373 0.83 13.21 -8.66
CA TRP A 373 0.65 13.40 -10.10
C TRP A 373 0.76 12.04 -10.79
N VAL A 374 -0.25 11.64 -11.57
CA VAL A 374 -0.27 10.35 -12.28
C VAL A 374 -0.07 10.58 -13.77
N ARG A 375 1.01 10.03 -14.33
CA ARG A 375 1.41 10.16 -15.75
C ARG A 375 1.54 11.62 -16.21
N ALA A 376 2.02 12.49 -15.34
CA ALA A 376 2.35 13.86 -15.70
C ALA A 376 3.75 13.92 -16.33
N LYS A 377 3.96 14.85 -17.27
CA LYS A 377 5.31 15.16 -17.80
C LYS A 377 6.02 16.21 -16.94
N GLU A 378 5.24 17.13 -16.38
CA GLU A 378 5.70 18.17 -15.48
C GLU A 378 5.21 17.87 -14.07
N HIS A 379 6.02 18.24 -13.07
CA HIS A 379 5.76 17.93 -11.66
C HIS A 379 5.75 19.22 -10.84
N PRO A 380 4.75 20.10 -11.03
CA PRO A 380 4.69 21.37 -10.32
C PRO A 380 4.65 21.13 -8.81
N GLN A 381 5.40 21.97 -8.08
CA GLN A 381 5.55 21.90 -6.64
C GLN A 381 4.40 22.66 -5.97
N PRO A 382 3.51 21.99 -5.20
CA PRO A 382 2.46 22.69 -4.47
C PRO A 382 3.07 23.69 -3.49
N GLN A 383 2.55 24.92 -3.52
CA GLN A 383 2.89 25.97 -2.57
C GLN A 383 1.97 25.88 -1.37
N THR A 384 2.51 26.09 -0.18
CA THR A 384 1.75 25.93 1.06
C THR A 384 1.92 27.14 1.96
N ARG A 385 0.84 27.53 2.65
CA ARG A 385 0.83 28.64 3.61
C ARG A 385 -0.03 28.27 4.82
N LEU A 386 0.56 28.38 6.00
CA LEU A 386 -0.21 28.33 7.25
C LEU A 386 -0.76 29.73 7.51
N ILE A 387 -2.08 29.88 7.54
CA ILE A 387 -2.77 31.16 7.67
C ILE A 387 -3.80 31.10 8.79
N LYS A 388 -4.18 32.26 9.34
CA LYS A 388 -5.29 32.34 10.30
C LYS A 388 -6.63 32.19 9.60
N LEU A 389 -7.61 31.59 10.27
CA LEU A 389 -8.97 31.47 9.72
C LEU A 389 -9.61 32.83 9.40
N THR A 390 -9.24 33.89 10.13
CA THR A 390 -9.68 35.26 9.83
C THR A 390 -9.12 35.80 8.52
N GLU A 391 -7.85 35.53 8.22
CA GLU A 391 -7.20 35.87 6.96
C GLU A 391 -7.78 35.04 5.81
N LEU A 392 -7.99 33.74 6.02
CA LEU A 392 -8.64 32.87 5.03
C LEU A 392 -10.01 33.42 4.63
N LYS A 393 -10.85 33.83 5.59
CA LYS A 393 -12.16 34.43 5.29
C LYS A 393 -12.05 35.70 4.44
N GLN A 394 -10.99 36.47 4.57
CA GLN A 394 -10.75 37.65 3.73
C GLN A 394 -10.30 37.29 2.32
N LEU A 395 -9.58 36.18 2.15
CA LEU A 395 -9.13 35.68 0.85
C LEU A 395 -10.23 34.98 0.03
N LEU A 396 -11.28 34.49 0.70
CA LEU A 396 -12.38 33.74 0.08
C LEU A 396 -13.62 34.59 -0.23
N ASN A 397 -13.72 35.78 0.36
CA ASN A 397 -14.74 36.78 0.03
C ASN A 397 -14.24 37.66 -1.13
#